data_AF-A0A8H3HIB6-F1
#
_entry.id   AF-A0A8H3HIB6-F1
#
_cell.length_a   1.000
_cell.length_b   1.000
_cell.length_c   1.000
_cell.angle_alpha   90.00
_cell.angle_beta   90.00
_cell.angle_gamma   90.00
#
_symmetry.space_group_name_H-M   'P 1'
#
loop_
_entity.id
_entity.type
_entity.pdbx_description
1 polymer ?
#
loop_
_entity_poly.entity_id
_entity_poly.type
_entity_poly.pdbx_seq_one_letter_code
_entity_poly.pdbx_strand_id
1 'polypeptide(L)'
;MSILSTIFILVFITELVRWVGKSVLLELLYPVYTKIFLKSTVDRQRTLRADVLAAKRDLLQTSSQDQFAKWAKLRRRVDRGLAELDTINSTLASARTSFSVKFSTVLWVCTTGAQFFIGEYWFSLFNTCLIAIGFLTHDVALARRQSLTNQIWPA
;
A
#
# COMPACT_ATOMS: atom_id res chain seq x y z
N MET A 1 -1.36 25.77 16.62
CA MET A 1 -0.66 24.92 15.64
C MET A 1 -1.34 25.10 14.29
N SER A 2 -0.65 25.71 13.34
CA SER A 2 -1.24 26.26 12.11
C SER A 2 -1.54 25.17 11.07
N ILE A 3 -2.73 25.19 10.46
CA ILE A 3 -3.18 24.26 9.38
C ILE A 3 -2.16 24.13 8.24
N LEU A 4 -1.47 25.23 7.92
CA LEU A 4 -0.42 25.28 6.91
C LEU A 4 0.73 24.29 7.19
N SER A 5 1.12 24.15 8.46
CA SER A 5 2.19 23.23 8.88
C SER A 5 1.77 21.77 8.68
N THR A 6 0.52 21.45 9.02
CA THR A 6 -0.04 20.09 8.85
C THR A 6 -0.07 19.67 7.38
N ILE A 7 -0.48 20.57 6.49
CA ILE A 7 -0.52 20.31 5.04
C ILE A 7 0.89 20.17 4.46
N PHE A 8 1.83 21.03 4.88
CA PHE A 8 3.22 20.95 4.44
C PHE A 8 3.87 19.62 4.83
N ILE A 9 3.70 19.18 6.08
CA ILE A 9 4.22 17.89 6.55
C ILE A 9 3.59 16.72 5.77
N LEU A 10 2.28 16.78 5.52
CA LEU A 10 1.59 15.76 4.74
C LEU A 10 2.16 15.65 3.32
N VAL A 11 2.29 16.77 2.61
CA VAL A 11 2.82 16.81 1.24
C VAL A 11 4.29 16.38 1.20
N PHE A 12 5.10 16.82 2.17
CA PHE A 12 6.49 16.43 2.29
C PHE A 12 6.66 14.92 2.47
N ILE A 13 5.83 14.29 3.32
CA ILE A 13 5.82 12.83 3.49
C ILE A 13 5.42 12.15 2.19
N THR A 14 4.40 12.65 1.47
CA THR A 14 3.99 12.02 0.21
C THR A 14 5.08 12.07 -0.86
N GLU A 15 5.83 13.16 -0.99
CA GLU A 15 6.92 13.22 -1.97
C GLU A 15 8.17 12.47 -1.54
N LEU A 16 8.46 12.39 -0.24
CA LEU A 16 9.46 11.47 0.28
C LEU A 16 9.14 10.03 -0.11
N VAL A 17 7.88 9.62 0.01
CA VAL A 17 7.46 8.27 -0.38
C VAL A 17 7.53 8.06 -1.89
N ARG A 18 7.17 9.07 -2.69
CA ARG A 18 7.31 9.02 -4.16
C ARG A 18 8.77 8.89 -4.58
N TRP A 19 9.67 9.56 -3.89
CA TRP A 19 11.12 9.54 -4.16
C TRP A 19 11.79 8.24 -3.72
N VAL A 20 11.49 7.74 -2.52
CA VAL A 20 12.09 6.50 -1.98
C VAL A 20 11.50 5.24 -2.63
N GLY A 21 10.24 5.30 -3.06
CA GLY A 21 9.54 4.19 -3.70
C GLY A 21 8.85 3.24 -2.72
N LYS A 22 7.69 2.71 -3.13
CA LYS A 22 6.83 1.84 -2.30
C LYS A 22 7.53 0.55 -1.87
N SER A 23 8.37 -0.02 -2.73
CA SER A 23 9.09 -1.27 -2.46
C SER A 23 10.12 -1.12 -1.34
N VAL A 24 10.92 -0.05 -1.39
CA VAL A 24 11.98 0.22 -0.40
C VAL A 24 11.38 0.53 0.97
N LEU A 25 10.31 1.34 1.03
CA LEU A 25 9.63 1.60 2.30
C LEU A 25 9.03 0.34 2.91
N LEU A 26 8.51 -0.57 2.08
CA LEU A 26 7.91 -1.81 2.56
C LEU A 26 8.98 -2.76 3.12
N GLU A 27 10.15 -2.84 2.49
CA GLU A 27 11.29 -3.60 3.01
C GLU A 27 11.90 -2.98 4.28
N LEU A 28 11.81 -1.65 4.45
CA LEU A 28 12.27 -0.96 5.65
C LEU A 28 11.26 -1.07 6.82
N LEU A 29 9.96 -0.90 6.56
CA LEU A 29 8.94 -0.89 7.60
C LEU A 29 8.52 -2.30 8.03
N TYR A 30 8.58 -3.29 7.14
CA TYR A 30 8.22 -4.66 7.48
C TYR A 30 9.04 -5.27 8.64
N PRO A 31 10.39 -5.16 8.69
CA PRO A 31 11.18 -5.65 9.82
C PRO A 31 10.90 -4.86 11.12
N VAL A 32 10.58 -3.57 11.03
CA VAL A 32 10.20 -2.75 12.19
C VAL A 32 8.82 -3.19 12.72
N TYR A 33 7.85 -3.35 11.82
CA TYR A 33 6.51 -3.82 12.14
C TYR A 33 6.51 -5.23 12.72
N THR A 34 7.27 -6.15 12.12
CA THR A 34 7.39 -7.53 12.63
C THR A 34 8.12 -7.60 13.97
N LYS A 35 9.11 -6.73 14.23
CA LYS A 35 9.74 -6.65 15.55
C LYS A 35 8.82 -6.12 16.65
N ILE A 36 7.89 -5.22 16.32
CA ILE A 36 6.97 -4.62 17.29
C ILE A 36 5.75 -5.52 17.53
N PHE A 37 5.06 -5.93 16.46
CA PHE A 37 3.80 -6.67 16.56
C PHE A 37 3.94 -8.19 16.51
N LEU A 38 4.99 -8.70 15.87
CA LEU A 38 5.12 -10.12 15.51
C LEU A 38 6.36 -10.78 16.13
N LYS A 39 6.88 -10.19 17.21
CA LYS A 39 8.08 -10.67 17.91
C LYS A 39 7.93 -12.12 18.36
N SER A 40 6.78 -12.45 18.97
CA SER A 40 6.47 -13.81 19.45
C SER A 40 6.45 -14.85 18.32
N THR A 41 5.84 -14.51 17.18
CA THR A 41 5.75 -15.40 16.02
C THR A 41 7.12 -15.63 15.37
N VAL A 42 7.94 -14.58 15.26
CA VAL A 42 9.31 -14.67 14.70
C VAL A 42 10.23 -15.45 15.64
N ASP A 43 10.14 -15.22 16.95
CA ASP A 43 10.90 -15.96 17.95
C ASP A 43 10.49 -17.45 17.93
N ARG A 44 9.20 -17.76 17.84
CA ARG A 44 8.68 -19.13 17.67
C ARG A 44 9.11 -19.79 16.36
N GLN A 45 9.17 -19.04 15.27
CA GLN A 45 9.69 -19.53 14.00
C GLN A 45 11.17 -19.90 14.11
N ARG A 46 11.98 -19.10 14.82
CA ARG A 46 13.40 -19.40 15.05
C ARG A 46 13.60 -20.63 15.92
N THR A 47 12.85 -20.76 17.01
CA THR A 47 12.95 -21.92 17.91
C THR A 47 12.54 -23.21 17.19
N LEU A 48 11.41 -23.19 16.46
CA LEU A 48 10.96 -24.34 15.67
C LEU A 48 11.95 -24.72 14.56
N ARG A 49 12.60 -23.75 13.89
CA ARG A 49 13.67 -24.05 12.92
C ARG A 49 14.85 -24.74 13.57
N ALA A 50 15.30 -24.26 14.72
CA ALA A 50 16.39 -24.88 15.46
C ALA A 50 16.04 -26.31 15.88
N ASP A 51 14.82 -26.51 16.41
CA ASP A 51 14.31 -27.81 16.83
C ASP A 51 14.18 -28.81 15.67
N VAL A 52 13.69 -28.35 14.51
CA VAL A 52 13.59 -29.18 13.30
C VAL A 52 14.97 -29.56 12.77
N LEU A 53 15.94 -28.63 12.77
CA LEU A 53 17.31 -28.91 12.35
C LEU A 53 18.00 -29.90 13.30
N ALA A 54 17.79 -29.77 14.61
CA ALA A 54 18.28 -30.73 15.61
C ALA A 54 17.63 -32.11 15.40
N ALA A 55 16.31 -32.17 15.29
CA ALA A 55 15.59 -33.43 15.07
C ALA A 55 15.97 -34.11 13.75
N LYS A 56 16.27 -33.34 12.69
CA LYS A 56 16.80 -33.88 11.43
C LYS A 56 18.19 -34.47 11.60
N ARG A 57 19.09 -33.83 12.35
CA ARG A 57 20.42 -34.39 12.65
C ARG A 57 20.31 -35.71 13.41
N ASP A 58 19.48 -35.75 14.46
CA ASP A 58 19.26 -36.96 15.25
C ASP A 58 18.68 -38.12 14.40
N LEU A 59 17.89 -37.78 13.38
CA LEU A 59 17.27 -38.77 12.49
C LEU A 59 18.28 -39.38 11.53
N LEU A 60 19.23 -38.58 11.06
CA LEU A 60 20.33 -39.05 10.20
C LEU A 60 21.33 -39.92 10.98
N GLN A 61 21.49 -39.70 12.29
CA GLN A 61 22.37 -40.50 13.15
C GLN A 61 21.73 -41.82 13.61
N THR A 62 20.42 -41.99 13.46
CA THR A 62 19.70 -43.18 13.92
C THR A 62 19.57 -44.20 12.77
N SER A 63 20.14 -45.41 12.94
CA SER A 63 19.90 -46.54 12.02
C SER A 63 18.41 -46.84 11.98
N SER A 64 17.82 -46.77 10.79
CA SER A 64 16.39 -46.97 10.60
C SER A 64 15.95 -48.41 10.90
N GLN A 65 16.83 -49.39 10.71
CA GLN A 65 16.51 -50.82 10.90
C GLN A 65 16.55 -51.24 12.37
N ASP A 66 17.61 -50.90 13.11
CA ASP A 66 17.79 -51.35 14.49
C ASP A 66 16.95 -50.54 15.49
N GLN A 67 16.69 -49.27 15.18
CA GLN A 67 16.00 -48.34 16.06
C GLN A 67 14.71 -47.80 15.43
N PHE A 68 13.95 -48.68 14.74
CA PHE A 68 12.73 -48.32 14.00
C PHE A 68 11.72 -47.52 14.85
N ALA A 69 11.53 -47.90 16.11
CA ALA A 69 10.61 -47.21 17.02
C ALA A 69 11.05 -45.75 17.30
N LYS A 70 12.35 -45.53 17.52
CA LYS A 70 12.93 -44.20 17.75
C LYS A 70 12.91 -43.38 16.46
N TRP A 71 13.28 -43.99 15.33
CA TRP A 71 13.25 -43.38 14.01
C TRP A 71 11.84 -42.91 13.64
N ALA A 72 10.82 -43.76 13.82
CA ALA A 72 9.43 -43.41 13.53
C ALA A 72 8.91 -42.24 14.39
N LYS A 73 9.26 -42.23 15.68
CA LYS A 73 8.88 -41.12 16.59
C LYS A 73 9.54 -39.81 16.17
N LEU A 74 10.83 -39.86 15.82
CA LEU A 74 11.59 -38.69 15.42
C LEU A 74 11.14 -38.15 14.05
N ARG A 75 10.82 -39.05 13.11
CA ARG A 75 10.25 -38.70 11.81
C ARG A 75 8.94 -37.91 11.96
N ARG A 76 8.00 -38.41 12.78
CA ARG A 76 6.75 -37.70 13.08
C ARG A 76 6.98 -36.33 13.72
N ARG A 77 8.02 -36.17 14.55
CA ARG A 77 8.40 -34.87 15.13
C ARG A 77 8.90 -33.90 14.06
N VAL A 78 9.75 -34.37 13.14
CA VAL A 78 10.24 -33.56 12.01
C VAL A 78 9.08 -33.15 11.11
N ASP A 79 8.20 -34.08 10.74
CA ASP A 79 7.06 -33.81 9.86
C ASP A 79 6.08 -32.81 10.50
N ARG A 80 5.79 -32.93 11.81
CA ARG A 80 4.98 -31.96 12.55
C ARG A 80 5.64 -30.57 12.59
N GLY A 81 6.94 -30.53 12.86
CA GLY A 81 7.69 -29.28 12.93
C GLY A 81 7.73 -28.55 11.59
N LEU A 82 7.84 -29.27 10.47
CA LEU A 82 7.77 -28.70 9.13
C LEU A 82 6.37 -28.12 8.83
N ALA A 83 5.30 -28.84 9.18
CA ALA A 83 3.94 -28.35 8.99
C ALA A 83 3.63 -27.07 9.81
N GLU A 84 4.13 -26.99 11.05
CA GLU A 84 3.99 -25.78 11.87
C GLU A 84 4.81 -24.61 11.29
N LEU A 85 6.00 -24.90 10.74
CA LEU A 85 6.83 -23.91 10.05
C LEU A 85 6.16 -23.31 8.81
N ASP A 86 5.52 -24.15 7.99
CA ASP A 86 4.78 -23.68 6.80
C ASP A 86 3.56 -22.84 7.18
N THR A 87 2.86 -23.22 8.25
CA THR A 87 1.74 -22.43 8.80
C THR A 87 2.22 -21.06 9.31
N ILE A 88 3.33 -21.01 10.03
CA ILE A 88 3.90 -19.74 10.49
C ILE A 88 4.38 -18.91 9.28
N ASN A 89 5.02 -19.52 8.29
CA ASN A 89 5.45 -18.80 7.09
C ASN A 89 4.26 -18.20 6.32
N SER A 90 3.15 -18.94 6.18
CA SER A 90 1.97 -18.44 5.47
C SER A 90 1.29 -17.28 6.21
N THR A 91 1.22 -17.33 7.54
CA THR A 91 0.71 -16.20 8.36
C THR A 91 1.60 -14.97 8.23
N LEU A 92 2.93 -15.12 8.24
CA LEU A 92 3.87 -14.01 8.03
C LEU A 92 3.74 -13.40 6.63
N ALA A 93 3.54 -14.23 5.60
CA ALA A 93 3.31 -13.79 4.23
C ALA A 93 1.98 -13.01 4.10
N SER A 94 0.90 -13.53 4.69
CA SER A 94 -0.40 -12.84 4.72
C SER A 94 -0.33 -11.50 5.46
N ALA A 95 0.40 -11.44 6.59
CA ALA A 95 0.64 -10.19 7.32
C ALA A 95 1.42 -9.18 6.47
N ARG A 96 2.41 -9.62 5.68
CA ARG A 96 3.17 -8.78 4.75
C ARG A 96 2.28 -8.19 3.66
N THR A 97 1.45 -9.02 3.03
CA THR A 97 0.51 -8.57 2.00
C THR A 97 -0.52 -7.61 2.56
N SER A 98 -1.11 -7.93 3.72
CA SER A 98 -2.07 -7.06 4.40
C SER A 98 -1.47 -5.69 4.74
N PHE A 99 -0.21 -5.66 5.20
CA PHE A 99 0.53 -4.43 5.44
C PHE A 99 0.76 -3.63 4.16
N SER A 100 1.19 -4.29 3.07
CA SER A 100 1.38 -3.68 1.74
C SER A 100 0.13 -2.96 1.25
N VAL A 101 -1.01 -3.63 1.34
CA VAL A 101 -2.31 -3.10 0.92
C VAL A 101 -2.68 -1.89 1.78
N LYS A 102 -2.63 -2.01 3.11
CA LYS A 102 -2.93 -0.89 4.01
C LYS A 102 -2.04 0.33 3.73
N PHE A 103 -0.74 0.10 3.57
CA PHE A 103 0.22 1.16 3.27
C PHE A 103 -0.06 1.82 1.92
N SER A 104 -0.31 1.03 0.88
CA SER A 104 -0.65 1.52 -0.45
C SER A 104 -1.96 2.32 -0.45
N THR A 105 -2.96 1.87 0.30
CA THR A 105 -4.23 2.58 0.47
C THR A 105 -4.03 3.91 1.20
N VAL A 106 -3.24 3.94 2.27
CA VAL A 106 -2.92 5.20 2.98
C VAL A 106 -2.24 6.18 2.04
N LEU A 107 -1.25 5.75 1.24
CA LEU A 107 -0.61 6.62 0.27
C LEU A 107 -1.58 7.13 -0.79
N TRP A 108 -2.46 6.26 -1.28
CA TRP A 108 -3.48 6.65 -2.23
C TRP A 108 -4.44 7.68 -1.62
N VAL A 109 -4.93 7.47 -0.39
CA VAL A 109 -5.77 8.44 0.33
C VAL A 109 -5.04 9.75 0.56
N CYS A 110 -3.76 9.73 0.95
CA CYS A 110 -2.98 10.96 1.11
C CYS A 110 -2.81 11.72 -0.21
N THR A 111 -2.53 11.01 -1.31
CA THR A 111 -2.30 11.62 -2.63
C THR A 111 -3.61 12.18 -3.21
N THR A 112 -4.66 11.37 -3.23
CA THR A 112 -5.99 11.77 -3.72
C THR A 112 -6.62 12.81 -2.80
N GLY A 113 -6.46 12.68 -1.48
CA GLY A 113 -6.92 13.66 -0.49
C GLY A 113 -6.26 15.03 -0.71
N ALA A 114 -4.94 15.07 -0.92
CA ALA A 114 -4.25 16.31 -1.29
C ALA A 114 -4.79 16.90 -2.60
N GLN A 115 -5.05 16.05 -3.62
CA GLN A 115 -5.66 16.48 -4.88
C GLN A 115 -7.09 17.03 -4.70
N PHE A 116 -7.90 16.51 -3.78
CA PHE A 116 -9.21 17.09 -3.48
C PHE A 116 -9.12 18.48 -2.84
N PHE A 117 -8.19 18.68 -1.89
CA PHE A 117 -7.99 20.00 -1.28
C PHE A 117 -7.51 21.06 -2.28
N ILE A 118 -6.66 20.66 -3.24
CA ILE A 118 -6.15 21.55 -4.30
C ILE A 118 -7.18 21.71 -5.43
N GLY A 119 -7.88 20.63 -5.78
CA GLY A 119 -8.86 20.55 -6.86
C GLY A 119 -10.13 21.34 -6.57
N GLU A 120 -10.70 21.25 -5.38
CA GLU A 120 -11.86 22.07 -4.99
C GLU A 120 -11.53 23.58 -5.03
N TYR A 121 -10.32 23.96 -4.59
CA TYR A 121 -9.91 25.36 -4.52
C TYR A 121 -9.52 25.94 -5.89
N TRP A 122 -8.91 25.14 -6.77
CA TRP A 122 -8.40 25.59 -8.08
C TRP A 122 -9.37 25.34 -9.23
N PHE A 123 -10.13 24.23 -9.23
CA PHE A 123 -11.10 23.91 -10.27
C PHE A 123 -12.36 24.77 -10.19
N SER A 124 -12.75 25.23 -8.99
CA SER A 124 -13.79 26.24 -8.82
C SER A 124 -13.46 27.55 -9.59
N LEU A 125 -12.18 27.95 -9.60
CA LEU A 125 -11.74 29.15 -10.31
C LEU A 125 -11.71 28.97 -11.84
N PHE A 126 -11.29 27.80 -12.33
CA PHE A 126 -11.17 27.53 -13.77
C PHE A 126 -12.52 27.24 -14.46
N ASN A 127 -13.41 26.48 -13.81
CA ASN A 127 -14.73 26.13 -14.36
C ASN A 127 -15.66 27.35 -14.44
N THR A 128 -15.63 28.22 -13.42
CA THR A 128 -16.43 29.46 -13.42
C THR A 128 -15.98 30.43 -14.53
N CYS A 129 -14.68 30.45 -14.85
CA CYS A 129 -14.13 31.28 -15.93
C CYS A 129 -14.50 30.74 -17.33
N LEU A 130 -14.48 29.41 -17.51
CA LEU A 130 -14.92 28.76 -18.76
C LEU A 130 -16.42 28.94 -19.05
N ILE A 131 -17.26 28.84 -18.02
CA ILE A 131 -18.71 29.11 -18.14
C ILE A 131 -18.95 30.60 -18.45
N ALA A 132 -18.22 31.52 -17.83
CA ALA A 132 -18.34 32.96 -18.09
C ALA A 132 -17.88 33.35 -19.51
N ILE A 133 -16.79 32.77 -20.02
CA ILE A 133 -16.34 32.99 -21.40
C ILE A 133 -17.34 32.43 -22.41
N GLY A 134 -17.91 31.24 -22.15
CA GLY A 134 -18.96 30.65 -22.99
C GLY A 134 -20.21 31.51 -23.10
N PHE A 135 -20.66 32.11 -21.99
CA PHE A 135 -21.81 33.03 -21.97
C PHE A 135 -21.52 34.32 -22.77
N LEU A 136 -20.32 34.89 -22.60
CA LEU A 136 -19.90 36.11 -23.29
C LEU A 136 -19.82 35.92 -24.82
N THR A 137 -19.36 34.75 -25.28
CA THR A 137 -19.32 34.43 -26.71
C THR A 137 -20.70 34.23 -27.34
N HIS A 138 -21.68 33.75 -26.58
CA HIS A 138 -23.04 33.57 -27.08
C HIS A 138 -23.78 34.91 -27.27
N ASP A 139 -23.62 35.86 -26.33
CA ASP A 139 -24.19 37.20 -26.45
C ASP A 139 -23.59 38.01 -27.61
N VAL A 140 -22.27 37.94 -27.81
CA VAL A 140 -21.60 38.61 -28.94
C VAL A 140 -22.03 38.02 -30.30
N ALA A 141 -22.28 36.71 -30.36
CA ALA A 141 -22.77 36.05 -31.57
C ALA A 141 -24.21 36.48 -31.93
N LEU A 142 -25.07 36.69 -30.93
CA LEU A 142 -26.43 37.21 -31.13
C LEU A 142 -26.43 38.68 -31.57
N ALA A 143 -25.60 39.52 -30.95
CA ALA A 143 -25.46 40.93 -31.33
C ALA A 143 -24.93 41.11 -32.77
N ARG A 144 -23.96 40.29 -33.19
CA ARG A 144 -23.45 40.28 -34.56
C ARG A 144 -24.50 39.80 -35.57
N ARG A 145 -25.36 38.85 -35.19
CA ARG A 145 -26.45 38.38 -36.06
C ARG A 145 -27.51 39.47 -36.27
N GLN A 146 -27.88 40.22 -35.24
CA GLN A 146 -28.82 41.36 -35.36
C GLN A 146 -28.25 42.51 -36.20
N SER A 147 -26.96 42.78 -36.10
CA SER A 147 -26.25 43.74 -36.96
C SER A 147 -26.32 43.34 -38.44
N LEU A 148 -26.16 42.06 -38.75
CA LEU A 148 -26.18 41.56 -40.13
C LEU A 148 -27.59 41.54 -40.71
N THR A 149 -28.62 41.26 -39.90
CA THR A 149 -30.02 41.32 -40.36
C THR A 149 -30.47 42.74 -40.71
N ASN A 150 -30.04 43.75 -39.95
CA ASN A 150 -30.35 45.15 -40.24
C ASN A 150 -29.64 45.70 -41.49
N GLN A 151 -28.57 45.06 -41.94
CA GLN A 151 -27.84 45.45 -43.14
C GLN A 151 -28.40 44.81 -44.42
N ILE A 152 -29.06 43.65 -44.29
CA ILE A 152 -29.61 42.87 -45.41
C ILE A 152 -31.05 43.29 -45.73
N TRP A 153 -31.81 43.78 -44.74
CA TRP A 153 -33.14 44.36 -44.93
C TRP A 153 -33.27 45.69 -44.17
N PRO A 154 -32.85 46.82 -44.76
CA PRO A 154 -33.18 48.12 -44.21
C PRO A 154 -34.68 48.34 -44.38
N ALA A 155 -35.38 48.60 -43.26
CA ALA A 155 -36.75 49.09 -43.29
C ALA A 155 -36.83 50.46 -43.96
#